data_AF-A0A3B9P2V6-F1
#
_entry.id   AF-A0A3B9P2V6-F1
#
_cell.length_a   1.000
_cell.length_b   1.000
_cell.length_c   1.000
_cell.angle_alpha   90.00
_cell.angle_beta   90.00
_cell.angle_gamma   90.00
#
_symmetry.space_group_name_H-M   'P 1'
#
loop_
_entity.id
_entity.type
_entity.pdbx_description
1 polymer ?
#
loop_
_entity_poly.entity_id
_entity_poly.type
_entity_poly.pdbx_seq_one_letter_code
_entity_poly.pdbx_strand_id
1 'polypeptide(L)'
;AGKIAYKDIIQGTTYKVEIDEQTGFQDKVISENRNRKLIPTIQVMDADGNELKHYTLPVGAHLMVEEGEEIAAGKILVKIARKSAKAGDITGGLPRVTELFEARNPSNPAVVAAIDGIVSYGKIKRGNREIIIESRTGEVKKYLINLSKQILVQENDFVKAGTPLSDGSITPADILNIKGPTAVQAYLVNEIQEVYRLQGVKINDKHFEVIVRQMMRKVQIQDSGDTLFLEGNLVHAVDFMEENDRIFGMKVVENAGESGNLKEGQIITARELRDENSILTREDKELVEARDARPATASPVLQGITRASLQTKSFISAASFQETTKVLNEAAVNAKEDTLEGLKENVIVGHLIPAGTGLKTYRETVVGSQEEYEKMQDTMAADVE
;
A
#
# COMPACT_ATOMS: atom_id res chain seq x y z
N ALA A 1 -45.45 6.35 11.45
CA ALA A 1 -45.16 7.13 12.68
C ALA A 1 -44.62 6.15 13.71
N GLY A 2 -43.74 6.59 14.59
CA GLY A 2 -43.19 5.73 15.63
C GLY A 2 -42.79 6.57 16.84
N LYS A 3 -42.57 5.90 17.97
CA LYS A 3 -42.14 6.53 19.22
C LYS A 3 -40.65 6.32 19.42
N ILE A 4 -39.93 7.37 19.80
CA ILE A 4 -38.50 7.29 20.08
C ILE A 4 -38.25 6.66 21.46
N ALA A 5 -37.33 5.72 21.52
CA ALA A 5 -36.82 5.15 22.76
C ALA A 5 -35.30 5.20 22.79
N TYR A 6 -34.75 5.52 23.95
CA TYR A 6 -33.32 5.62 24.17
C TYR A 6 -32.78 4.34 24.76
N LYS A 7 -31.67 3.87 24.20
CA LYS A 7 -30.92 2.74 24.71
C LYS A 7 -29.48 3.16 24.91
N ASP A 8 -29.00 3.00 26.14
CA ASP A 8 -27.66 3.39 26.58
C ASP A 8 -27.31 4.89 26.36
N ILE A 9 -28.32 5.78 26.31
CA ILE A 9 -28.14 7.24 26.25
C ILE A 9 -28.36 7.82 27.66
N ILE A 10 -27.26 8.10 28.37
CA ILE A 10 -27.23 8.49 29.79
C ILE A 10 -26.36 9.74 29.94
N GLN A 11 -26.91 10.77 30.59
CA GLN A 11 -26.25 12.05 30.79
C GLN A 11 -24.94 11.89 31.59
N GLY A 12 -23.87 12.52 31.12
CA GLY A 12 -22.55 12.51 31.75
C GLY A 12 -21.73 11.24 31.50
N THR A 13 -22.34 10.18 30.95
CA THR A 13 -21.64 8.93 30.60
C THR A 13 -21.54 8.75 29.09
N THR A 14 -22.66 8.79 28.37
CA THR A 14 -22.69 8.60 26.91
C THR A 14 -23.08 9.84 26.13
N TYR A 15 -23.64 10.86 26.77
CA TYR A 15 -23.83 12.17 26.15
C TYR A 15 -23.55 13.32 27.13
N LYS A 16 -23.14 14.46 26.58
CA LYS A 16 -22.97 15.73 27.27
C LYS A 16 -23.96 16.74 26.72
N VAL A 17 -24.32 17.71 27.54
CA VAL A 17 -25.15 18.85 27.12
C VAL A 17 -24.19 19.98 26.80
N GLU A 18 -24.12 20.36 25.53
CA GLU A 18 -23.39 21.55 25.09
C GLU A 18 -24.39 22.71 24.97
N ILE A 19 -23.96 23.91 25.35
CA ILE A 19 -24.76 25.12 25.25
C ILE A 19 -24.20 25.93 24.10
N ASP A 20 -25.02 26.25 23.11
CA ASP A 20 -24.64 27.14 22.03
C ASP A 20 -24.51 28.58 22.58
N GLU A 21 -23.30 29.14 22.52
CA GLU A 21 -22.98 30.47 23.06
C GLU A 21 -23.75 31.61 22.38
N GLN A 22 -24.22 31.43 21.14
CA GLN A 22 -24.97 32.47 20.42
C GLN A 22 -26.47 32.41 20.67
N THR A 23 -27.03 31.20 20.77
CA THR A 23 -28.48 30.99 20.78
C THR A 23 -29.01 30.59 22.16
N GLY A 24 -28.14 30.15 23.07
CA GLY A 24 -28.51 29.65 24.40
C GLY A 24 -29.24 28.31 24.39
N PHE A 25 -29.40 27.68 23.22
CA PHE A 25 -30.00 26.35 23.11
C PHE A 25 -29.05 25.27 23.64
N GLN A 26 -29.63 24.26 24.29
CA GLN A 26 -28.92 23.11 24.83
C GLN A 26 -28.98 21.96 23.83
N ASP A 27 -27.83 21.57 23.30
CA ASP A 27 -27.68 20.43 22.40
C ASP A 27 -27.16 19.21 23.17
N LYS A 28 -27.81 18.06 22.96
CA LYS A 28 -27.33 16.78 23.50
C LYS A 28 -26.35 16.15 22.53
N VAL A 29 -25.06 16.14 22.88
CA VAL A 29 -23.97 15.63 22.04
C VAL A 29 -23.46 14.31 22.60
N ILE A 30 -23.44 13.26 21.77
CA ILE A 30 -22.88 11.95 22.16
C ILE A 30 -21.39 12.11 22.45
N SER A 31 -20.97 11.73 23.64
CA SER A 31 -19.59 11.83 24.10
C SER A 31 -18.92 10.47 24.15
N GLU A 32 -17.60 10.45 24.01
CA GLU A 32 -16.82 9.22 24.13
C GLU A 32 -16.98 8.62 25.55
N ASN A 33 -17.36 7.35 25.61
CA ASN A 33 -17.59 6.63 26.86
C ASN A 33 -16.40 5.69 27.18
N ARG A 34 -15.94 5.71 28.43
CA ARG A 34 -14.90 4.78 28.94
C ARG A 34 -15.41 3.33 29.02
N ASN A 35 -16.70 3.12 29.19
CA ASN A 35 -17.32 1.80 29.29
C ASN A 35 -17.85 1.32 27.94
N ARG A 36 -17.09 0.45 27.26
CA ARG A 36 -17.36 -0.10 25.91
C ARG A 36 -18.62 -0.98 25.80
N LYS A 37 -19.36 -1.21 26.90
CA LYS A 37 -20.60 -2.00 26.90
C LYS A 37 -21.85 -1.18 26.59
N LEU A 38 -21.83 0.13 26.86
CA LEU A 38 -22.96 1.03 26.64
C LEU A 38 -22.87 1.57 25.20
N ILE A 39 -23.87 1.28 24.37
CA ILE A 39 -23.88 1.61 22.95
C ILE A 39 -25.03 2.58 22.70
N PRO A 40 -24.77 3.89 22.60
CA PRO A 40 -25.82 4.89 22.43
C PRO A 40 -26.64 4.59 21.18
N THR A 41 -27.91 4.26 21.36
CA THR A 41 -28.77 3.77 20.29
C THR A 41 -30.15 4.41 20.40
N ILE A 42 -30.65 4.90 19.27
CA ILE A 42 -32.04 5.34 19.12
C ILE A 42 -32.84 4.18 18.56
N GLN A 43 -33.90 3.78 19.25
CA GLN A 43 -34.87 2.80 18.78
C GLN A 43 -36.15 3.52 18.37
N VAL A 44 -36.69 3.17 17.20
CA VAL A 44 -38.00 3.61 16.73
C VAL A 44 -38.97 2.47 17.00
N MET A 45 -39.91 2.68 17.93
CA MET A 45 -40.92 1.70 18.30
C MET A 45 -42.25 1.95 17.57
N ASP A 46 -43.02 0.89 17.30
CA ASP A 46 -44.41 0.99 16.88
C ASP A 46 -45.35 1.32 18.06
N ALA A 47 -46.66 1.37 17.81
CA ALA A 47 -47.67 1.61 18.84
C ALA A 47 -47.85 0.43 19.81
N ASP A 48 -47.45 -0.78 19.40
CA ASP A 48 -47.54 -2.04 20.14
C ASP A 48 -46.26 -2.33 20.95
N GLY A 49 -45.25 -1.44 20.89
CA GLY A 49 -43.98 -1.55 21.59
C GLY A 49 -42.92 -2.41 20.88
N ASN A 50 -43.13 -2.80 19.63
CA ASN A 50 -42.13 -3.54 18.85
C ASN A 50 -41.12 -2.58 18.21
N GLU A 51 -39.86 -2.99 18.19
CA GLU A 51 -38.79 -2.23 17.55
C GLU A 51 -38.88 -2.33 16.02
N LEU A 52 -39.19 -1.22 15.36
CA LEU A 52 -39.20 -1.14 13.89
C LEU A 52 -37.78 -1.03 13.34
N LYS A 53 -36.98 -0.15 13.92
CA LYS A 53 -35.58 0.10 13.54
C LYS A 53 -34.79 0.63 14.73
N HIS A 54 -33.49 0.35 14.76
CA HIS A 54 -32.55 1.02 15.63
C HIS A 54 -31.42 1.68 14.85
N TYR A 55 -30.88 2.76 15.41
CA TYR A 55 -29.77 3.52 14.88
C TYR A 55 -28.73 3.74 15.98
N THR A 56 -27.54 3.17 15.80
CA THR A 56 -26.40 3.40 16.69
C THR A 56 -25.81 4.79 16.42
N LEU A 57 -25.50 5.53 17.48
CA LEU A 57 -25.02 6.89 17.39
C LEU A 57 -23.50 6.94 17.52
N PRO A 58 -22.78 7.55 16.55
CA PRO A 58 -21.35 7.78 16.68
C PRO A 58 -21.06 8.89 17.70
N VAL A 59 -19.82 8.94 18.17
CA VAL A 59 -19.33 10.04 19.00
C VAL A 59 -19.40 11.36 18.22
N GLY A 60 -19.87 12.43 18.88
CA GLY A 60 -20.07 13.76 18.27
C GLY A 60 -21.40 13.94 17.53
N ALA A 61 -22.30 12.96 17.60
CA ALA A 61 -23.67 13.09 17.09
C ALA A 61 -24.50 14.04 17.97
N HIS A 62 -25.15 15.04 17.38
CA HIS A 62 -26.11 15.92 18.05
C HIS A 62 -27.51 15.30 17.94
N LEU A 63 -28.12 14.98 19.07
CA LEU A 63 -29.49 14.47 19.17
C LEU A 63 -30.49 15.60 18.90
N MET A 64 -31.42 15.37 17.96
CA MET A 64 -32.46 16.34 17.59
C MET A 64 -33.86 15.95 18.11
N VAL A 65 -33.97 14.76 18.68
CA VAL A 65 -35.22 14.20 19.21
C VAL A 65 -35.11 13.99 20.71
N GLU A 66 -36.24 13.76 21.37
CA GLU A 66 -36.31 13.44 22.80
C GLU A 66 -36.85 12.03 23.05
N GLU A 67 -36.56 11.49 24.23
CA GLU A 67 -37.10 10.17 24.62
C GLU A 67 -38.63 10.23 24.74
N GLY A 68 -39.31 9.28 24.10
CA GLY A 68 -40.76 9.20 24.07
C GLY A 68 -41.44 10.11 23.05
N GLU A 69 -40.69 10.86 22.24
CA GLU A 69 -41.23 11.73 21.21
C GLU A 69 -41.87 10.92 20.06
N GLU A 70 -43.06 11.35 19.62
CA GLU A 70 -43.71 10.79 18.43
C GLU A 70 -43.16 11.45 17.16
N ILE A 71 -42.76 10.61 16.20
CA ILE A 71 -42.13 11.07 14.96
C ILE A 71 -42.86 10.57 13.72
N ALA A 72 -42.92 11.44 12.71
CA ALA A 72 -43.34 11.08 11.36
C ALA A 72 -42.15 10.57 10.53
N ALA A 73 -42.44 9.85 9.43
CA ALA A 73 -41.41 9.44 8.49
C ALA A 73 -40.73 10.68 7.88
N GLY A 74 -39.39 10.65 7.78
CA GLY A 74 -38.60 11.77 7.26
C GLY A 74 -38.14 12.79 8.31
N LYS A 75 -38.53 12.66 9.57
CA LYS A 75 -38.00 13.49 10.66
C LYS A 75 -36.51 13.19 10.91
N ILE A 76 -35.72 14.24 11.10
CA ILE A 76 -34.30 14.14 11.41
C ILE A 76 -34.14 13.72 12.87
N LEU A 77 -33.52 12.57 13.12
CA LEU A 77 -33.25 12.06 14.46
C LEU A 77 -31.99 12.69 15.07
N VAL A 78 -30.97 12.86 14.24
CA VAL A 78 -29.61 13.21 14.65
C VAL A 78 -29.01 14.11 13.59
N LYS A 79 -28.30 15.14 14.02
CA LYS A 79 -27.37 15.88 13.18
C LYS A 79 -25.96 15.47 13.54
N ILE A 80 -25.27 14.88 12.57
CA ILE A 80 -23.83 14.71 12.69
C ILE A 80 -23.26 15.96 12.04
N ALA A 81 -22.62 16.81 12.85
CA ALA A 81 -21.82 17.90 12.32
C ALA A 81 -20.75 17.25 11.44
N ARG A 82 -20.98 17.24 10.12
CA ARG A 82 -19.88 17.00 9.20
C ARG A 82 -18.94 18.14 9.53
N LYS A 83 -17.76 17.84 10.11
CA LYS A 83 -16.64 18.74 9.94
C LYS A 83 -16.67 19.04 8.45
N SER A 84 -16.99 20.28 8.10
CA SER A 84 -16.94 20.70 6.71
C SER A 84 -15.63 20.17 6.17
N ALA A 85 -15.61 19.76 4.91
CA ALA A 85 -14.37 19.42 4.24
C ALA A 85 -13.47 20.69 4.13
N LYS A 86 -13.17 21.37 5.23
CA LYS A 86 -11.83 21.85 5.50
C LYS A 86 -10.94 20.64 5.30
N ALA A 87 -10.37 20.54 4.10
CA ALA A 87 -9.04 19.98 3.89
C ALA A 87 -8.77 18.77 4.82
N GLY A 88 -9.34 17.61 4.51
CA GLY A 88 -9.39 16.46 5.41
C GLY A 88 -8.02 16.08 5.97
N ASP A 89 -7.85 15.97 7.29
CA ASP A 89 -6.56 15.61 7.93
C ASP A 89 -5.32 16.46 7.52
N ILE A 90 -5.50 17.53 6.74
CA ILE A 90 -4.40 18.37 6.27
C ILE A 90 -3.93 19.33 7.38
N THR A 91 -4.76 19.51 8.40
CA THR A 91 -4.45 20.31 9.60
C THR A 91 -3.20 19.83 10.35
N GLY A 92 -2.68 18.65 10.03
CA GLY A 92 -1.44 18.14 10.61
C GLY A 92 -0.17 18.85 10.12
N GLY A 93 -0.21 19.65 9.05
CA GLY A 93 0.98 20.35 8.55
C GLY A 93 2.15 19.40 8.27
N LEU A 94 3.35 19.77 8.71
CA LEU A 94 4.56 18.94 8.51
C LEU A 94 4.47 17.54 9.17
N PRO A 95 3.93 17.37 10.40
CA PRO A 95 3.67 16.06 10.98
C PRO A 95 2.92 15.09 10.06
N ARG A 96 1.91 15.56 9.32
CA ARG A 96 1.17 14.70 8.39
C ARG A 96 2.05 14.21 7.25
N VAL A 97 2.89 15.08 6.70
CA VAL A 97 3.86 14.71 5.65
C VAL A 97 4.84 13.66 6.18
N THR A 98 5.29 13.80 7.43
CA THR A 98 6.17 12.79 8.05
C THR A 98 5.48 11.44 8.25
N GLU A 99 4.20 11.41 8.61
CA GLU A 99 3.42 10.18 8.70
C GLU A 99 3.33 9.47 7.34
N LEU A 100 3.07 10.24 6.27
CA LEU A 100 2.96 9.73 4.91
C LEU A 100 4.29 9.17 4.40
N PHE A 101 5.40 9.91 4.57
CA PHE A 101 6.72 9.43 4.17
C PHE A 101 7.24 8.25 5.00
N GLU A 102 6.77 8.10 6.23
CA GLU A 102 7.07 6.91 7.05
C GLU A 102 6.07 5.77 6.85
N ALA A 103 5.13 5.90 5.91
CA ALA A 103 4.07 4.93 5.64
C ALA A 103 3.32 4.50 6.93
N ARG A 104 3.11 5.45 7.85
CA ARG A 104 2.46 5.20 9.14
C ARG A 104 0.94 5.14 8.96
N ASN A 105 0.30 4.39 9.85
CA ASN A 105 -1.15 4.40 9.93
C ASN A 105 -1.64 5.76 10.44
N PRO A 106 -2.70 6.34 9.84
CA PRO A 106 -3.29 7.57 10.31
C PRO A 106 -3.88 7.41 11.71
N SER A 107 -4.02 8.51 12.45
CA SER A 107 -4.56 8.50 13.82
C SER A 107 -5.97 7.91 13.92
N ASN A 108 -6.82 8.13 12.91
CA ASN A 108 -8.14 7.51 12.80
C ASN A 108 -8.29 6.75 11.47
N PRO A 109 -7.91 5.46 11.40
CA PRO A 109 -7.96 4.70 10.15
C PRO A 109 -9.38 4.23 9.82
N ALA A 110 -9.82 4.38 8.57
CA ALA A 110 -11.06 3.79 8.09
C ALA A 110 -10.90 2.30 7.83
N VAL A 111 -11.94 1.52 8.10
CA VAL A 111 -12.02 0.12 7.64
C VAL A 111 -12.57 0.12 6.23
N VAL A 112 -11.91 -0.60 5.32
CA VAL A 112 -12.22 -0.56 3.87
C VAL A 112 -12.57 -1.96 3.36
N ALA A 113 -13.54 -2.03 2.45
CA ALA A 113 -13.90 -3.26 1.76
C ALA A 113 -12.73 -3.76 0.89
N ALA A 114 -12.36 -5.02 1.01
CA ALA A 114 -11.28 -5.63 0.22
C ALA A 114 -11.80 -6.46 -0.97
N ILE A 115 -13.11 -6.68 -1.05
CA ILE A 115 -13.78 -7.39 -2.14
C ILE A 115 -15.04 -6.62 -2.53
N ASP A 116 -15.47 -6.81 -3.77
CA ASP A 116 -16.78 -6.35 -4.23
C ASP A 116 -17.87 -7.27 -3.66
N GLY A 117 -19.00 -6.71 -3.24
CA GLY A 117 -20.08 -7.55 -2.72
C GLY A 117 -21.23 -6.80 -2.06
N ILE A 118 -22.18 -7.58 -1.53
CA ILE A 118 -23.33 -7.08 -0.79
C ILE A 118 -23.01 -7.09 0.71
N VAL A 119 -23.35 -5.99 1.37
CA VAL A 119 -23.11 -5.78 2.81
C VAL A 119 -24.23 -6.43 3.64
N SER A 120 -23.86 -7.14 4.70
CA SER A 120 -24.75 -7.60 5.76
C SER A 120 -24.13 -7.35 7.13
N TYR A 121 -24.95 -7.15 8.15
CA TYR A 121 -24.45 -7.00 9.52
C TYR A 121 -24.41 -8.34 10.24
N GLY A 122 -23.26 -8.61 10.85
CA GLY A 122 -23.05 -9.72 11.76
C GLY A 122 -23.33 -9.35 13.22
N LYS A 123 -22.90 -10.24 14.11
CA LYS A 123 -23.06 -10.06 15.56
C LYS A 123 -22.07 -9.04 16.10
N ILE A 124 -22.44 -8.37 17.19
CA ILE A 124 -21.50 -7.52 17.93
C ILE A 124 -20.54 -8.41 18.72
N LYS A 125 -19.23 -8.26 18.48
CA LYS A 125 -18.15 -9.00 19.15
C LYS A 125 -17.25 -8.03 19.89
N ARG A 126 -17.21 -8.12 21.23
CA ARG A 126 -16.28 -7.37 22.09
C ARG A 126 -16.27 -5.84 21.81
N GLY A 127 -17.44 -5.24 21.55
CA GLY A 127 -17.57 -3.81 21.26
C GLY A 127 -17.33 -3.42 19.80
N ASN A 128 -17.12 -4.39 18.90
CA ASN A 128 -17.06 -4.18 17.46
C ASN A 128 -18.31 -4.75 16.78
N ARG A 129 -18.87 -4.01 15.82
CA ARG A 129 -19.87 -4.49 14.88
C ARG A 129 -19.16 -5.31 13.80
N GLU A 130 -19.60 -6.54 13.58
CA GLU A 130 -19.16 -7.33 12.43
C GLU A 130 -19.93 -6.88 11.19
N ILE A 131 -19.23 -6.52 10.13
CA ILE A 131 -19.78 -6.27 8.80
C ILE A 131 -19.28 -7.36 7.88
N ILE A 132 -20.18 -8.02 7.18
CA ILE A 132 -19.89 -9.14 6.30
C ILE A 132 -20.17 -8.69 4.87
N ILE A 133 -19.19 -8.87 4.00
CA ILE A 133 -19.33 -8.61 2.56
C ILE A 133 -19.30 -9.96 1.86
N GLU A 134 -20.34 -10.24 1.09
CA GLU A 134 -20.46 -11.44 0.26
C GLU A 134 -20.34 -11.06 -1.22
N SER A 135 -19.32 -11.59 -1.87
CA SER A 135 -19.12 -11.45 -3.31
C SER A 135 -20.12 -12.32 -4.08
N ARG A 136 -20.42 -11.94 -5.33
CA ARG A 136 -21.19 -12.78 -6.25
C ARG A 136 -20.57 -14.15 -6.50
N THR A 137 -19.27 -14.31 -6.23
CA THR A 137 -18.54 -15.59 -6.33
C THR A 137 -18.70 -16.49 -5.12
N GLY A 138 -19.41 -16.03 -4.06
CA GLY A 138 -19.55 -16.75 -2.79
C GLY A 138 -18.39 -16.53 -1.82
N GLU A 139 -17.41 -15.70 -2.15
CA GLU A 139 -16.37 -15.29 -1.21
C GLU A 139 -16.95 -14.37 -0.13
N VAL A 140 -16.74 -14.72 1.14
CA VAL A 140 -17.25 -13.97 2.28
C VAL A 140 -16.09 -13.39 3.08
N LYS A 141 -16.00 -12.06 3.17
CA LYS A 141 -15.06 -11.36 4.07
C LYS A 141 -15.79 -10.68 5.22
N LYS A 142 -15.20 -10.78 6.41
CA LYS A 142 -15.74 -10.21 7.65
C LYS A 142 -14.82 -9.10 8.15
N TYR A 143 -15.42 -7.98 8.50
CA TYR A 143 -14.78 -6.76 8.97
C TYR A 143 -15.28 -6.44 10.36
N LEU A 144 -14.39 -6.03 11.27
CA LEU A 144 -14.76 -5.62 12.62
C LEU A 144 -14.61 -4.10 12.72
N ILE A 145 -15.73 -3.40 12.87
CA ILE A 145 -15.76 -1.95 13.00
C ILE A 145 -16.13 -1.61 14.44
N ASN A 146 -15.31 -0.79 15.09
CA ASN A 146 -15.59 -0.31 16.43
C ASN A 146 -16.91 0.50 16.43
N LEU A 147 -17.81 0.21 17.36
CA LEU A 147 -19.11 0.88 17.49
C LEU A 147 -19.01 2.39 17.74
N SER A 148 -17.87 2.88 18.25
CA SER A 148 -17.63 4.32 18.38
C SER A 148 -17.45 5.03 17.04
N LYS A 149 -17.10 4.29 15.97
CA LYS A 149 -16.95 4.84 14.62
C LYS A 149 -18.27 4.83 13.88
N GLN A 150 -18.50 5.87 13.09
CA GLN A 150 -19.65 5.90 12.18
C GLN A 150 -19.46 4.85 11.08
N ILE A 151 -20.45 3.98 10.91
CA ILE A 151 -20.55 3.06 9.78
C ILE A 151 -21.20 3.82 8.62
N LEU A 152 -20.57 3.78 7.44
CA LEU A 152 -20.99 4.55 6.26
C LEU A 152 -21.90 3.76 5.31
N VAL A 153 -21.96 2.45 5.47
CA VAL A 153 -22.72 1.51 4.62
C VAL A 153 -23.98 1.04 5.35
N GLN A 154 -24.98 0.56 4.61
CA GLN A 154 -26.19 -0.06 5.14
C GLN A 154 -26.28 -1.54 4.75
N GLU A 155 -27.18 -2.28 5.39
CA GLU A 155 -27.49 -3.65 4.98
C GLU A 155 -28.10 -3.68 3.58
N ASN A 156 -27.65 -4.65 2.78
CA ASN A 156 -27.98 -4.84 1.37
C ASN A 156 -27.39 -3.80 0.40
N ASP A 157 -26.51 -2.91 0.87
CA ASP A 157 -25.74 -2.05 -0.03
C ASP A 157 -24.73 -2.88 -0.83
N PHE A 158 -24.60 -2.56 -2.12
CA PHE A 158 -23.52 -3.08 -2.95
C PHE A 158 -22.30 -2.14 -2.84
N VAL A 159 -21.18 -2.69 -2.39
CA VAL A 159 -19.92 -1.95 -2.23
C VAL A 159 -18.83 -2.53 -3.14
N LYS A 160 -17.94 -1.66 -3.60
CA LYS A 160 -16.76 -2.07 -4.37
C LYS A 160 -15.55 -2.20 -3.45
N ALA A 161 -14.56 -2.97 -3.86
CA ALA A 161 -13.26 -3.06 -3.25
C ALA A 161 -12.64 -1.64 -3.22
N GLY A 162 -12.20 -1.23 -2.03
CA GLY A 162 -11.69 0.10 -1.75
C GLY A 162 -12.72 1.10 -1.25
N THR A 163 -14.00 0.73 -1.13
CA THR A 163 -15.03 1.57 -0.50
C THR A 163 -14.87 1.58 1.03
N PRO A 164 -14.79 2.75 1.69
CA PRO A 164 -14.71 2.84 3.14
C PRO A 164 -16.04 2.41 3.79
N LEU A 165 -15.95 1.49 4.74
CA LEU A 165 -17.08 0.98 5.52
C LEU A 165 -17.31 1.81 6.79
N SER A 166 -16.27 2.48 7.29
CA SER A 166 -16.35 3.39 8.43
C SER A 166 -15.74 4.76 8.10
N ASP A 167 -16.09 5.75 8.90
CA ASP A 167 -15.39 7.03 8.92
C ASP A 167 -13.90 6.88 9.28
N GLY A 168 -13.08 7.83 8.81
CA GLY A 168 -11.64 7.87 8.98
C GLY A 168 -10.85 7.96 7.65
N SER A 169 -9.53 8.05 7.79
CA SER A 169 -8.60 8.11 6.65
C SER A 169 -8.20 6.69 6.22
N ILE A 170 -8.16 6.42 4.93
CA ILE A 170 -7.73 5.11 4.42
C ILE A 170 -6.21 4.96 4.61
N THR A 171 -5.74 3.79 5.04
CA THR A 171 -4.31 3.56 5.21
C THR A 171 -3.61 3.31 3.87
N PRO A 172 -2.36 3.77 3.65
CA PRO A 172 -1.62 3.47 2.43
C PRO A 172 -1.46 1.97 2.17
N ALA A 173 -1.31 1.16 3.24
CA ALA A 173 -1.20 -0.29 3.14
C ALA A 173 -2.49 -0.93 2.60
N ASP A 174 -3.66 -0.48 3.06
CA ASP A 174 -4.94 -0.96 2.53
C ASP A 174 -5.12 -0.56 1.06
N ILE A 175 -4.71 0.65 0.68
CA ILE A 175 -4.75 1.09 -0.73
C ILE A 175 -3.86 0.19 -1.59
N LEU A 176 -2.64 -0.11 -1.14
CA LEU A 176 -1.71 -0.97 -1.86
C LEU A 176 -2.30 -2.38 -2.06
N ASN A 177 -2.83 -2.98 -1.00
CA ASN A 177 -3.34 -4.35 -1.03
C ASN A 177 -4.64 -4.49 -1.84
N ILE A 178 -5.47 -3.44 -1.89
CA ILE A 178 -6.79 -3.50 -2.52
C ILE A 178 -6.79 -2.92 -3.93
N LYS A 179 -6.20 -1.73 -4.11
CA LYS A 179 -6.21 -0.98 -5.39
C LYS A 179 -4.89 -1.11 -6.16
N GLY A 180 -3.84 -1.62 -5.54
CA GLY A 180 -2.55 -1.85 -6.18
C GLY A 180 -1.56 -0.67 -6.10
N PRO A 181 -0.36 -0.87 -6.68
CA PRO A 181 0.77 0.05 -6.51
C PRO A 181 0.52 1.44 -7.10
N THR A 182 -0.06 1.53 -8.30
CA THR A 182 -0.34 2.83 -8.94
C THR A 182 -1.30 3.69 -8.12
N ALA A 183 -2.32 3.06 -7.52
CA ALA A 183 -3.30 3.77 -6.70
C ALA A 183 -2.69 4.33 -5.41
N VAL A 184 -1.82 3.57 -4.73
CA VAL A 184 -1.14 4.08 -3.53
C VAL A 184 -0.12 5.16 -3.87
N GLN A 185 0.56 5.05 -5.02
CA GLN A 185 1.49 6.09 -5.47
C GLN A 185 0.76 7.41 -5.71
N ALA A 186 -0.34 7.38 -6.46
CA ALA A 186 -1.16 8.56 -6.71
C ALA A 186 -1.73 9.13 -5.41
N TYR A 187 -2.17 8.27 -4.48
CA TYR A 187 -2.65 8.69 -3.16
C TYR A 187 -1.58 9.45 -2.38
N LEU A 188 -0.37 8.88 -2.25
CA LEU A 188 0.73 9.51 -1.51
C LEU A 188 1.14 10.84 -2.13
N VAL A 189 1.29 10.90 -3.46
CA VAL A 189 1.68 12.14 -4.16
C VAL A 189 0.63 13.23 -3.95
N ASN A 190 -0.65 12.92 -4.16
CA ASN A 190 -1.73 13.89 -3.99
C ASN A 190 -1.81 14.38 -2.54
N GLU A 191 -1.78 13.48 -1.56
CA GLU A 191 -1.89 13.88 -0.15
C GLU A 191 -0.74 14.76 0.31
N ILE A 192 0.50 14.38 -0.01
CA ILE A 192 1.67 15.19 0.34
C ILE A 192 1.58 16.55 -0.34
N GLN A 193 1.16 16.57 -1.61
CA GLN A 193 1.04 17.81 -2.36
C GLN A 193 -0.04 18.74 -1.80
N GLU A 194 -1.18 18.20 -1.37
CA GLU A 194 -2.26 18.98 -0.77
C GLU A 194 -1.80 19.72 0.51
N VAL A 195 -0.97 19.07 1.34
CA VAL A 195 -0.36 19.74 2.51
C VAL A 195 0.50 20.93 2.10
N TYR A 196 1.40 20.76 1.12
CA TYR A 196 2.27 21.84 0.66
C TYR A 196 1.50 22.96 -0.05
N ARG A 197 0.48 22.60 -0.85
CA ARG A 197 -0.41 23.56 -1.51
C ARG A 197 -1.16 24.42 -0.50
N LEU A 198 -1.62 23.84 0.61
CA LEU A 198 -2.28 24.58 1.68
C LEU A 198 -1.35 25.53 2.43
N GLN A 199 -0.05 25.24 2.46
CA GLN A 199 0.99 26.15 2.95
C GLN A 199 1.44 27.18 1.90
N GLY A 200 0.84 27.18 0.70
CA GLY A 200 1.18 28.07 -0.40
C GLY A 200 2.46 27.70 -1.15
N VAL A 201 3.06 26.54 -0.86
CA VAL A 201 4.30 26.07 -1.49
C VAL A 201 3.95 25.21 -2.70
N LYS A 202 4.35 25.64 -3.89
CA LYS A 202 4.14 24.90 -5.14
C LYS A 202 5.37 24.03 -5.46
N ILE A 203 5.24 22.72 -5.26
CA ILE A 203 6.25 21.72 -5.63
C ILE A 203 5.66 20.85 -6.74
N ASN A 204 6.45 20.54 -7.75
CA ASN A 204 6.04 19.66 -8.85
C ASN A 204 6.03 18.19 -8.39
N ASP A 205 5.01 17.46 -8.85
CA ASP A 205 4.68 16.08 -8.46
C ASP A 205 5.85 15.12 -8.66
N LYS A 206 6.68 15.35 -9.70
CA LYS A 206 7.87 14.55 -10.00
C LYS A 206 8.82 14.39 -8.80
N HIS A 207 8.89 15.38 -7.94
CA HIS A 207 9.75 15.32 -6.75
C HIS A 207 9.21 14.33 -5.72
N PHE A 208 7.89 14.31 -5.52
CA PHE A 208 7.24 13.37 -4.63
C PHE A 208 7.22 11.95 -5.22
N GLU A 209 7.00 11.82 -6.53
CA GLU A 209 7.07 10.54 -7.24
C GLU A 209 8.44 9.86 -7.07
N VAL A 210 9.54 10.62 -7.12
CA VAL A 210 10.89 10.08 -6.87
C VAL A 210 11.01 9.50 -5.46
N ILE A 211 10.45 10.17 -4.45
CA ILE A 211 10.49 9.69 -3.06
C ILE A 211 9.60 8.46 -2.90
N VAL A 212 8.37 8.51 -3.41
CA VAL A 212 7.43 7.40 -3.35
C VAL A 212 7.97 6.17 -4.09
N ARG A 213 8.69 6.38 -5.21
CA ARG A 213 9.43 5.30 -5.89
C ARG A 213 10.44 4.66 -4.95
N GLN A 214 11.19 5.43 -4.14
CA GLN A 214 12.13 4.87 -3.16
C GLN A 214 11.41 4.05 -2.07
N MET A 215 10.24 4.49 -1.62
CA MET A 215 9.42 3.78 -0.63
C MET A 215 8.91 2.42 -1.13
N MET A 216 8.79 2.23 -2.44
CA MET A 216 8.26 1.00 -3.08
C MET A 216 9.33 0.16 -3.80
N ARG A 217 10.62 0.30 -3.43
CA ARG A 217 11.73 -0.41 -4.09
C ARG A 217 11.82 -1.90 -3.76
N LYS A 218 11.02 -2.40 -2.82
CA LYS A 218 11.08 -3.77 -2.33
C LYS A 218 9.80 -4.52 -2.64
N VAL A 219 9.96 -5.79 -2.95
CA VAL A 219 8.86 -6.76 -3.08
C VAL A 219 9.11 -7.88 -2.07
N GLN A 220 8.04 -8.44 -1.55
CA GLN A 220 8.07 -9.63 -0.70
C GLN A 220 7.74 -10.85 -1.56
N ILE A 221 8.64 -11.82 -1.59
CA ILE A 221 8.45 -13.06 -2.35
C ILE A 221 7.32 -13.86 -1.72
N GLN A 222 6.36 -14.29 -2.53
CA GLN A 222 5.24 -15.14 -2.13
C GLN A 222 5.51 -16.60 -2.49
N ASP A 223 5.95 -16.86 -3.71
CA ASP A 223 6.35 -18.18 -4.22
C ASP A 223 7.67 -17.99 -4.97
N SER A 224 8.67 -18.82 -4.69
CA SER A 224 9.98 -18.74 -5.34
C SER A 224 9.97 -19.31 -6.76
N GLY A 225 8.99 -20.14 -7.11
CA GLY A 225 9.01 -20.89 -8.37
C GLY A 225 10.33 -21.67 -8.53
N ASP A 226 10.94 -21.56 -9.71
CA ASP A 226 12.25 -22.15 -10.04
C ASP A 226 13.42 -21.14 -9.92
N THR A 227 13.18 -19.97 -9.31
CA THR A 227 14.22 -18.97 -9.05
C THR A 227 15.04 -19.31 -7.79
N LEU A 228 16.09 -18.53 -7.53
CA LEU A 228 16.90 -18.64 -6.31
C LEU A 228 16.32 -17.83 -5.12
N PHE A 229 15.10 -17.29 -5.24
CA PHE A 229 14.50 -16.51 -4.18
C PHE A 229 14.02 -17.38 -3.02
N LEU A 230 13.95 -16.77 -1.83
CA LEU A 230 13.36 -17.39 -0.64
C LEU A 230 11.99 -16.77 -0.37
N GLU A 231 10.99 -17.61 -0.13
CA GLU A 231 9.65 -17.16 0.27
C GLU A 231 9.68 -16.29 1.53
N GLY A 232 8.89 -15.22 1.52
CA GLY A 232 8.80 -14.27 2.62
C GLY A 232 9.93 -13.23 2.68
N ASN A 233 11.04 -13.43 1.95
CA ASN A 233 12.15 -12.46 1.92
C ASN A 233 11.79 -11.18 1.16
N LEU A 234 12.43 -10.08 1.56
CA LEU A 234 12.33 -8.78 0.89
C LEU A 234 13.47 -8.59 -0.09
N VAL A 235 13.14 -8.55 -1.38
CA VAL A 235 14.10 -8.39 -2.48
C VAL A 235 13.87 -7.04 -3.16
N HIS A 236 14.90 -6.47 -3.80
CA HIS A 236 14.69 -5.30 -4.64
C HIS A 236 13.81 -5.64 -5.84
N ALA A 237 12.87 -4.75 -6.15
CA ALA A 237 11.94 -4.94 -7.25
C ALA A 237 12.66 -5.13 -8.60
N VAL A 238 13.78 -4.42 -8.81
CA VAL A 238 14.58 -4.54 -10.04
C VAL A 238 15.21 -5.93 -10.14
N ASP A 239 15.91 -6.38 -9.10
CA ASP A 239 16.54 -7.71 -9.06
C ASP A 239 15.49 -8.83 -9.23
N PHE A 240 14.30 -8.66 -8.65
CA PHE A 240 13.18 -9.57 -8.85
C PHE A 240 12.70 -9.63 -10.31
N MET A 241 12.55 -8.47 -10.97
CA MET A 241 12.14 -8.42 -12.37
C MET A 241 13.21 -9.04 -13.27
N GLU A 242 14.49 -8.70 -13.08
CA GLU A 242 15.60 -9.23 -13.86
C GLU A 242 15.71 -10.77 -13.75
N GLU A 243 15.57 -11.31 -12.55
CA GLU A 243 15.62 -12.76 -12.32
C GLU A 243 14.41 -13.48 -12.94
N ASN A 244 13.22 -12.89 -12.83
CA ASN A 244 12.03 -13.44 -13.47
C ASN A 244 12.11 -13.41 -15.00
N ASP A 245 12.63 -12.32 -15.57
CA ASP A 245 12.85 -12.19 -17.01
C ASP A 245 13.90 -13.21 -17.50
N ARG A 246 14.92 -13.51 -16.68
CA ARG A 246 15.92 -14.55 -16.97
C ARG A 246 15.32 -15.96 -16.99
N ILE A 247 14.43 -16.26 -16.05
CA ILE A 247 13.76 -17.57 -15.95
C ILE A 247 12.64 -17.71 -16.98
N PHE A 248 12.07 -16.61 -17.44
CA PHE A 248 10.99 -16.62 -18.42
C PHE A 248 11.40 -17.32 -19.73
N GLY A 249 10.66 -18.36 -20.10
CA GLY A 249 10.92 -19.15 -21.32
C GLY A 249 12.02 -20.21 -21.19
N MET A 250 12.62 -20.36 -20.00
CA MET A 250 13.50 -21.47 -19.69
C MET A 250 12.71 -22.76 -19.45
N LYS A 251 13.41 -23.91 -19.54
CA LYS A 251 12.90 -25.25 -19.29
C LYS A 251 13.65 -25.87 -18.12
N VAL A 252 12.95 -26.59 -17.26
CA VAL A 252 13.53 -27.37 -16.17
C VAL A 252 13.52 -28.84 -16.58
N VAL A 253 14.69 -29.46 -16.61
CA VAL A 253 14.81 -30.90 -16.91
C VAL A 253 14.17 -31.71 -15.79
N GLU A 254 13.15 -32.50 -16.11
CA GLU A 254 12.50 -33.41 -15.17
C GLU A 254 13.14 -34.79 -15.23
N ASN A 255 13.40 -35.27 -16.45
CA ASN A 255 14.09 -36.53 -16.70
C ASN A 255 15.16 -36.33 -17.76
N ALA A 256 16.41 -36.64 -17.40
CA ALA A 256 17.56 -36.49 -18.29
C ALA A 256 17.68 -37.60 -19.35
N GLY A 257 16.86 -38.65 -19.28
CA GLY A 257 16.94 -39.81 -20.19
C GLY A 257 18.33 -40.42 -20.22
N GLU A 258 18.88 -40.61 -21.42
CA GLU A 258 20.27 -41.05 -21.62
C GLU A 258 21.22 -39.92 -22.06
N SER A 259 20.88 -38.66 -21.77
CA SER A 259 21.79 -37.53 -22.01
C SER A 259 23.00 -37.60 -21.09
N GLY A 260 24.20 -37.49 -21.66
CA GLY A 260 25.44 -37.31 -20.90
C GLY A 260 25.70 -35.87 -20.46
N ASN A 261 24.96 -34.91 -21.03
CA ASN A 261 25.22 -33.48 -20.88
C ASN A 261 24.25 -32.81 -19.90
N LEU A 262 22.99 -33.26 -19.85
CA LEU A 262 21.94 -32.68 -19.05
C LEU A 262 21.69 -33.48 -17.78
N LYS A 263 21.32 -32.79 -16.70
CA LYS A 263 20.96 -33.40 -15.41
C LYS A 263 19.56 -32.98 -15.00
N GLU A 264 18.89 -33.85 -14.24
CA GLU A 264 17.60 -33.53 -13.62
C GLU A 264 17.72 -32.31 -12.71
N GLY A 265 16.72 -31.41 -12.80
CA GLY A 265 16.69 -30.14 -12.10
C GLY A 265 17.49 -29.00 -12.77
N GLN A 266 18.19 -29.27 -13.87
CA GLN A 266 18.93 -28.22 -14.59
C GLN A 266 17.95 -27.31 -15.36
N ILE A 267 18.20 -26.00 -15.27
CA ILE A 267 17.48 -24.99 -16.04
C ILE A 267 18.23 -24.73 -17.34
N ILE A 268 17.56 -24.93 -18.47
CA ILE A 268 18.11 -24.81 -19.82
C ILE A 268 17.20 -24.01 -20.73
N THR A 269 17.74 -23.51 -21.82
CA THR A 269 16.94 -22.85 -22.86
C THR A 269 16.16 -23.87 -23.69
N ALA A 270 15.04 -23.46 -24.27
CA ALA A 270 14.30 -24.29 -25.24
C ALA A 270 15.12 -24.63 -26.51
N ARG A 271 16.22 -23.91 -26.77
CA ARG A 271 17.15 -24.24 -27.84
C ARG A 271 18.04 -25.40 -27.46
N GLU A 272 18.68 -25.34 -26.29
CA GLU A 272 19.56 -26.41 -25.80
C GLU A 272 18.81 -27.74 -25.67
N LEU A 273 17.58 -27.73 -25.16
CA LEU A 273 16.74 -28.94 -25.09
C LEU A 273 16.49 -29.56 -26.48
N ARG A 274 16.22 -28.73 -27.50
CA ARG A 274 15.99 -29.21 -28.87
C ARG A 274 17.26 -29.75 -29.51
N ASP A 275 18.38 -29.08 -29.28
CA ASP A 275 19.67 -29.47 -29.83
C ASP A 275 20.10 -30.82 -29.24
N GLU A 276 19.97 -31.00 -27.91
CA GLU A 276 20.28 -32.27 -27.23
C GLU A 276 19.32 -33.40 -27.66
N ASN A 277 18.00 -33.16 -27.68
CA ASN A 277 17.03 -34.17 -28.13
C ASN A 277 17.23 -34.56 -29.61
N SER A 278 17.72 -33.65 -30.44
CA SER A 278 18.07 -33.96 -31.84
C SER A 278 19.27 -34.91 -31.94
N ILE A 279 20.24 -34.82 -31.02
CA ILE A 279 21.38 -35.74 -30.94
C ILE A 279 20.92 -37.10 -30.42
N LEU A 280 20.15 -37.14 -29.33
CA LEU A 280 19.64 -38.38 -28.75
C LEU A 280 18.75 -39.16 -29.74
N THR A 281 17.92 -38.47 -30.51
CA THR A 281 17.11 -39.09 -31.56
C THR A 281 17.97 -39.73 -32.66
N ARG A 282 19.14 -39.16 -32.99
CA ARG A 282 20.06 -39.74 -33.99
C ARG A 282 20.81 -40.95 -33.47
N GLU A 283 20.94 -41.07 -32.16
CA GLU A 283 21.62 -42.17 -31.48
C GLU A 283 20.64 -43.26 -30.98
N ASP A 284 19.34 -43.16 -31.32
CA ASP A 284 18.26 -44.04 -30.85
C ASP A 284 18.18 -44.16 -29.31
N LYS A 285 18.45 -43.06 -28.60
CA LYS A 285 18.45 -42.97 -27.14
C LYS A 285 17.17 -42.35 -26.57
N GLU A 286 16.90 -42.61 -25.29
CA GLU A 286 15.80 -41.96 -24.57
C GLU A 286 16.00 -40.44 -24.49
N LEU A 287 14.95 -39.70 -24.85
CA LEU A 287 14.95 -38.24 -24.93
C LEU A 287 14.87 -37.58 -23.55
N VAL A 288 15.33 -36.34 -23.47
CA VAL A 288 15.18 -35.51 -22.28
C VAL A 288 13.77 -34.94 -22.21
N GLU A 289 13.11 -35.14 -21.07
CA GLU A 289 11.83 -34.55 -20.74
C GLU A 289 12.03 -33.33 -19.84
N ALA A 290 11.40 -32.22 -20.20
CA ALA A 290 11.51 -30.96 -19.47
C ALA A 290 10.18 -30.19 -19.47
N ARG A 291 9.88 -29.55 -18.33
CA ARG A 291 8.72 -28.66 -18.17
C ARG A 291 9.12 -27.19 -18.32
N ASP A 292 8.13 -26.32 -18.48
CA ASP A 292 8.35 -24.88 -18.38
C ASP A 292 8.81 -24.46 -16.98
N ALA A 293 9.80 -23.58 -16.94
CA ALA A 293 10.24 -22.95 -15.70
C ALA A 293 9.19 -21.94 -15.22
N ARG A 294 8.95 -21.94 -13.91
CA ARG A 294 7.98 -21.08 -13.25
C ARG A 294 8.72 -19.88 -12.63
N PRO A 295 8.41 -18.64 -13.05
CA PRO A 295 8.98 -17.46 -12.41
C PRO A 295 8.44 -17.29 -10.99
N ALA A 296 9.15 -16.54 -10.16
CA ALA A 296 8.71 -16.24 -8.80
C ALA A 296 7.53 -15.26 -8.80
N THR A 297 6.65 -15.37 -7.80
CA THR A 297 5.59 -14.38 -7.55
C THR A 297 5.91 -13.57 -6.31
N ALA A 298 5.62 -12.27 -6.33
CA ALA A 298 5.89 -11.38 -5.22
C ALA A 298 4.80 -10.32 -5.07
N SER A 299 4.60 -9.84 -3.84
CA SER A 299 3.74 -8.71 -3.53
C SER A 299 4.58 -7.44 -3.29
N PRO A 300 4.19 -6.28 -3.85
CA PRO A 300 4.86 -5.02 -3.56
C PRO A 300 4.74 -4.67 -2.07
N VAL A 301 5.79 -4.05 -1.52
CA VAL A 301 5.79 -3.59 -0.12
C VAL A 301 6.05 -2.10 -0.08
N LEU A 302 5.20 -1.38 0.64
CA LEU A 302 5.41 0.02 0.96
C LEU A 302 6.20 0.14 2.27
N GLN A 303 7.35 0.80 2.22
CA GLN A 303 8.18 1.07 3.38
C GLN A 303 8.30 2.57 3.63
N GLY A 304 8.37 2.97 4.90
CA GLY A 304 8.76 4.32 5.27
C GLY A 304 10.18 4.66 4.79
N ILE A 305 10.46 5.94 4.50
CA ILE A 305 11.74 6.40 3.97
C ILE A 305 12.92 6.03 4.89
N THR A 306 12.75 6.03 6.21
CA THR A 306 13.79 5.62 7.16
C THR A 306 14.17 4.16 6.97
N ARG A 307 13.16 3.27 6.89
CA ARG A 307 13.39 1.82 6.69
C ARG A 307 13.93 1.52 5.29
N ALA A 308 13.40 2.19 4.27
CA ALA A 308 13.88 2.02 2.89
C ALA A 308 15.35 2.45 2.73
N SER A 309 15.78 3.49 3.46
CA SER A 309 17.16 4.00 3.41
C SER A 309 18.17 3.08 4.11
N LEU A 310 17.74 2.32 5.13
CA LEU A 310 18.59 1.34 5.82
C LEU A 310 18.78 0.05 5.00
N GLN A 311 17.87 -0.23 4.07
CA GLN A 311 17.85 -1.46 3.26
C GLN A 311 18.33 -1.25 1.81
N THR A 312 19.21 -0.28 1.60
CA THR A 312 19.87 -0.06 0.29
C THR A 312 20.89 -1.16 -0.01
N LYS A 313 21.24 -1.35 -1.29
CA LYS A 313 22.28 -2.31 -1.71
C LYS A 313 23.64 -1.97 -1.11
N SER A 314 24.02 -0.69 -1.21
CA SER A 314 25.26 -0.17 -0.64
C SER A 314 25.17 -0.11 0.88
N PHE A 315 25.96 -0.97 1.55
CA PHE A 315 26.04 -0.98 3.00
C PHE A 315 26.84 0.21 3.50
N ILE A 316 27.76 0.76 2.69
CA ILE A 316 28.53 1.96 3.01
C ILE A 316 27.58 3.16 3.11
N SER A 317 26.69 3.32 2.13
CA SER A 317 25.67 4.38 2.13
C SER A 317 24.64 4.18 3.25
N ALA A 318 24.20 2.95 3.50
CA ALA A 318 23.26 2.65 4.58
C ALA A 318 23.84 2.98 5.96
N ALA A 319 25.09 2.56 6.21
CA ALA A 319 25.80 2.77 7.48
C ALA A 319 26.04 4.26 7.79
N SER A 320 26.09 5.11 6.75
CA SER A 320 26.25 6.56 6.87
C SER A 320 24.97 7.29 7.30
N PHE A 321 23.80 6.63 7.30
CA PHE A 321 22.53 7.28 7.63
C PHE A 321 22.20 7.15 9.12
N GLN A 322 21.86 5.93 9.57
CA GLN A 322 21.51 5.59 10.96
C GLN A 322 21.83 4.10 11.22
N GLU A 323 21.74 3.66 12.48
CA GLU A 323 21.91 2.25 12.88
C GLU A 323 23.25 1.61 12.43
N THR A 324 24.34 2.39 12.35
CA THR A 324 25.65 1.99 11.79
C THR A 324 26.13 0.62 12.27
N THR A 325 26.08 0.34 13.59
CA THR A 325 26.52 -0.94 14.16
C THR A 325 25.74 -2.13 13.60
N LYS A 326 24.43 -1.98 13.44
CA LYS A 326 23.56 -3.04 12.93
C LYS A 326 23.82 -3.29 11.46
N VAL A 327 23.94 -2.22 10.66
CA VAL A 327 24.23 -2.32 9.22
C VAL A 327 25.57 -3.01 8.97
N LEU A 328 26.62 -2.61 9.70
CA LEU A 328 27.95 -3.21 9.55
C LEU A 328 28.00 -4.66 10.02
N ASN A 329 27.32 -5.01 11.11
CA ASN A 329 27.22 -6.40 11.57
C ASN A 329 26.53 -7.28 10.52
N GLU A 330 25.41 -6.83 9.96
CA GLU A 330 24.71 -7.57 8.91
C GLU A 330 25.55 -7.71 7.65
N ALA A 331 26.27 -6.66 7.26
CA ALA A 331 27.19 -6.70 6.13
C ALA A 331 28.34 -7.70 6.35
N ALA A 332 28.92 -7.72 7.55
CA ALA A 332 29.99 -8.64 7.91
C ALA A 332 29.53 -10.11 7.93
N VAL A 333 28.37 -10.40 8.53
CA VAL A 333 27.80 -11.76 8.59
C VAL A 333 27.49 -12.31 7.20
N ASN A 334 26.99 -11.47 6.30
CA ASN A 334 26.66 -11.86 4.93
C ASN A 334 27.84 -11.72 3.96
N ALA A 335 29.02 -11.30 4.42
CA ALA A 335 30.16 -10.96 3.58
C ALA A 335 29.77 -10.06 2.37
N LYS A 336 28.99 -9.00 2.64
CA LYS A 336 28.48 -8.11 1.57
C LYS A 336 29.64 -7.36 0.91
N GLU A 337 29.59 -7.30 -0.41
CA GLU A 337 30.44 -6.46 -1.25
C GLU A 337 29.66 -5.23 -1.73
N ASP A 338 30.32 -4.08 -1.83
CA ASP A 338 29.72 -2.83 -2.29
C ASP A 338 30.22 -2.49 -3.70
N THR A 339 29.30 -2.34 -4.66
CA THR A 339 29.64 -2.11 -6.08
C THR A 339 29.89 -0.65 -6.42
N LEU A 340 29.74 0.27 -5.45
CA LEU A 340 29.94 1.70 -5.61
C LEU A 340 29.12 2.35 -6.74
N GLU A 341 27.86 1.95 -6.90
CA GLU A 341 26.95 2.46 -7.95
C GLU A 341 26.24 3.76 -7.57
N GLY A 342 26.22 4.10 -6.29
CA GLY A 342 25.52 5.23 -5.69
C GLY A 342 26.40 6.46 -5.45
N LEU A 343 25.76 7.56 -5.06
CA LEU A 343 26.46 8.83 -4.84
C LEU A 343 27.27 8.82 -3.53
N LYS A 344 26.67 8.36 -2.43
CA LYS A 344 27.25 8.50 -1.07
C LYS A 344 28.51 7.66 -0.87
N GLU A 345 28.48 6.39 -1.27
CA GLU A 345 29.66 5.53 -1.24
C GLU A 345 30.86 6.11 -1.98
N ASN A 346 30.66 6.65 -3.19
CA ASN A 346 31.74 7.27 -3.96
C ASN A 346 32.30 8.51 -3.27
N VAL A 347 31.44 9.34 -2.67
CA VAL A 347 31.90 10.49 -1.86
C VAL A 347 32.72 10.02 -0.65
N ILE A 348 32.28 8.98 0.06
CA ILE A 348 32.96 8.47 1.27
C ILE A 348 34.34 7.89 0.92
N VAL A 349 34.45 7.18 -0.20
CA VAL A 349 35.69 6.54 -0.66
C VAL A 349 36.61 7.53 -1.40
N GLY A 350 36.10 8.69 -1.82
CA GLY A 350 36.87 9.70 -2.57
C GLY A 350 36.92 9.47 -4.08
N HIS A 351 35.96 8.73 -4.63
CA HIS A 351 35.76 8.53 -6.06
C HIS A 351 34.87 9.60 -6.68
N LEU A 352 34.92 9.73 -8.02
CA LEU A 352 33.97 10.54 -8.77
C LEU A 352 32.56 9.97 -8.61
N ILE A 353 31.60 10.83 -8.27
CA ILE A 353 30.19 10.43 -8.14
C ILE A 353 29.61 10.00 -9.51
N PRO A 354 28.75 8.98 -9.57
CA PRO A 354 28.13 8.51 -10.81
C PRO A 354 26.96 9.43 -11.25
N ALA A 355 27.19 10.74 -11.27
CA ALA A 355 26.24 11.74 -11.74
C ALA A 355 26.98 12.96 -12.32
N GLY A 356 26.30 13.69 -13.22
CA GLY A 356 26.90 14.83 -13.91
C GLY A 356 28.18 14.42 -14.63
N THR A 357 29.25 15.19 -14.49
CA THR A 357 30.57 14.95 -15.12
C THR A 357 31.26 13.65 -14.69
N GLY A 358 30.81 13.01 -13.61
CA GLY A 358 31.39 11.75 -13.15
C GLY A 358 30.82 10.49 -13.83
N LEU A 359 29.76 10.63 -14.63
CA LEU A 359 29.21 9.51 -15.43
C LEU A 359 30.24 8.97 -16.41
N LYS A 360 30.38 7.64 -16.47
CA LYS A 360 31.36 6.97 -17.36
C LYS A 360 31.20 7.39 -18.82
N THR A 361 29.96 7.51 -19.29
CA THR A 361 29.64 7.95 -20.65
C THR A 361 30.29 9.29 -21.00
N TYR A 362 30.29 10.25 -20.08
CA TYR A 362 30.85 11.58 -20.33
C TYR A 362 32.37 11.66 -20.22
N ARG A 363 33.05 10.61 -19.74
CA ARG A 363 34.53 10.59 -19.72
C ARG A 363 35.11 10.46 -21.12
N GLU A 364 34.42 9.73 -21.98
CA GLU A 364 34.83 9.47 -23.37
C GLU A 364 34.04 10.33 -24.37
N THR A 365 33.03 11.08 -23.91
CA THR A 365 32.26 11.99 -24.78
C THR A 365 33.01 13.30 -24.94
N VAL A 366 33.52 13.56 -26.14
CA VAL A 366 34.07 14.86 -26.52
C VAL A 366 32.96 15.69 -27.19
N VAL A 367 32.68 16.87 -26.62
CA VAL A 367 31.70 17.81 -27.18
C VAL A 367 32.47 18.89 -27.94
N GLY A 368 32.32 18.92 -29.27
CA GLY A 368 32.90 19.93 -30.17
C GLY A 368 31.83 20.65 -30.99
N SER A 369 32.23 21.62 -31.79
CA SER A 369 31.31 22.23 -32.76
C SER A 369 30.95 21.24 -33.87
N GLN A 370 29.75 21.37 -34.44
CA GLN A 370 29.30 20.47 -35.50
C GLN A 370 30.23 20.56 -36.75
N GLU A 371 30.76 21.76 -37.03
CA GLU A 371 31.75 21.97 -38.08
C GLU A 371 33.09 21.25 -37.82
N GLU A 372 33.55 21.15 -36.57
CA GLU A 372 34.77 20.41 -36.21
C GLU A 372 34.56 18.90 -36.30
N TYR A 373 33.36 18.42 -35.97
CA TYR A 373 32.99 17.01 -36.11
C TYR A 373 32.94 16.56 -37.57
N GLU A 374 32.30 17.35 -38.43
CA GLU A 374 32.24 17.10 -39.88
C GLU A 374 33.64 17.10 -40.51
N LYS A 375 34.49 18.07 -40.15
CA LYS A 375 35.91 18.08 -40.57
C LYS A 375 36.69 16.87 -40.07
N MET A 376 36.48 16.43 -38.82
CA MET A 376 37.11 15.22 -38.30
C MET A 376 36.67 13.97 -39.07
N GLN A 377 35.39 13.84 -39.41
CA GLN A 377 34.89 12.73 -40.21
C GLN A 377 35.45 12.73 -41.64
N ASP A 378 35.54 13.89 -42.28
CA ASP A 378 36.12 14.02 -43.62
C ASP A 378 37.61 13.63 -43.63
N THR A 379 38.38 14.04 -42.60
CA THR A 379 39.78 13.63 -42.48
C THR A 379 39.92 12.12 -42.25
N MET A 380 39.06 11.52 -41.42
CA MET A 380 39.08 10.08 -41.16
C MET A 380 38.67 9.24 -42.38
N ALA A 381 37.82 9.77 -43.26
CA ALA A 381 37.45 9.11 -44.52
C ALA A 381 38.59 9.16 -45.55
N ALA A 382 39.38 10.23 -45.55
CA ALA A 382 40.53 10.40 -46.45
C ALA A 382 41.74 9.53 -46.10
N ASP A 383 41.88 9.11 -44.83
CA ASP A 383 42.97 8.23 -44.36
C ASP A 383 42.70 6.72 -44.57
N VAL A 384 41.53 6.34 -45.12
CA VAL A 384 41.09 4.95 -45.32
C VAL A 384 41.09 4.53 -46.82
N GLU A 385 41.41 5.45 -47.74
CA GLU A 385 41.81 5.14 -49.13
C GLU A 385 43.34 5.06 -49.27
#